data_AF-A0A956YXU2-F1
#
_entry.id   AF-A0A956YXU2-F1
#
_cell.length_a   1.000
_cell.length_b   1.000
_cell.length_c   1.000
_cell.angle_alpha   90.00
_cell.angle_beta   90.00
_cell.angle_gamma   90.00
#
_symmetry.space_group_name_H-M   'P 1'
#
loop_
_entity.id
_entity.type
_entity.pdbx_description
1 polymer ?
#
loop_
_entity_poly.entity_id
_entity_poly.type
_entity_poly.pdbx_seq_one_letter_code
_entity_poly.pdbx_strand_id
1 'polypeptide(L)'
;MSLTQVGDYEILFHWNRLEWVFPDEAAKTAFYDGEFWKGAMPAGFKTDRNGNYYLSVPRWSPGIPATVNKIEIIDGKPMLSAYPSWEMNTIGDP
;
A
#
# COMPACT_ATOMS: atom_id res chain seq x y z
N MET A 1 -9.48 -21.96 21.77
CA MET A 1 -8.08 -21.54 21.97
C MET A 1 -8.10 -20.05 22.29
N SER A 2 -7.80 -19.65 23.53
CA SER A 2 -7.60 -18.23 23.83
C SER A 2 -6.23 -17.83 23.34
N LEU A 3 -6.16 -16.81 22.47
CA LEU A 3 -4.89 -16.18 22.13
C LEU A 3 -4.34 -15.54 23.41
N THR A 4 -3.18 -15.99 23.87
CA THR A 4 -2.46 -15.31 24.94
C THR A 4 -2.06 -13.94 24.41
N GLN A 5 -2.61 -12.87 25.00
CA GLN A 5 -2.25 -11.51 24.62
C GLN A 5 -0.80 -11.22 25.03
N VAL A 6 0.09 -11.10 24.05
CA VAL A 6 1.48 -10.70 24.26
C VAL A 6 1.54 -9.18 24.16
N GLY A 7 1.45 -8.50 25.31
CA GLY A 7 1.54 -7.04 25.42
C GLY A 7 0.28 -6.28 24.95
N ASP A 8 0.28 -4.98 25.23
CA ASP A 8 -0.73 -4.06 24.72
C ASP A 8 -0.29 -3.55 23.35
N TYR A 9 -1.19 -3.64 22.37
CA TYR A 9 -0.99 -3.11 21.04
C TYR A 9 -2.25 -2.39 20.57
N GLU A 10 -2.07 -1.40 19.70
CA GLU A 10 -3.14 -0.71 18.98
C GLU A 10 -3.01 -1.02 17.49
N ILE A 11 -4.14 -1.35 16.85
CA ILE A 11 -4.18 -1.54 15.40
C ILE A 11 -4.29 -0.15 14.76
N LEU A 12 -3.18 0.35 14.23
CA LEU A 12 -3.17 1.62 13.51
C LEU A 12 -3.84 1.49 12.14
N PHE A 13 -3.55 0.41 11.42
CA PHE A 13 -4.09 0.16 10.08
C PHE A 13 -4.33 -1.33 9.87
N HIS A 14 -5.37 -1.66 9.10
CA HIS A 14 -5.64 -3.03 8.66
C HIS A 14 -6.21 -3.02 7.25
N TRP A 15 -5.94 -4.10 6.51
CA TRP A 15 -6.40 -4.27 5.14
C TRP A 15 -6.88 -5.70 4.94
N ASN A 16 -7.98 -5.87 4.19
CA ASN A 16 -8.31 -7.16 3.60
C ASN A 16 -7.49 -7.39 2.32
N ARG A 17 -7.22 -6.30 1.58
CA ARG A 17 -6.37 -6.21 0.39
C ARG A 17 -5.74 -4.82 0.40
N LEU A 18 -4.50 -4.69 -0.07
CA LEU A 18 -3.91 -3.38 -0.27
C LEU A 18 -4.65 -2.66 -1.41
N GLU A 19 -4.99 -1.39 -1.19
CA GLU A 19 -5.71 -0.55 -2.13
C GLU A 19 -4.92 0.73 -2.37
N TRP A 20 -4.91 1.22 -3.61
CA TRP A 20 -4.18 2.41 -4.02
C TRP A 20 -5.11 3.56 -4.36
N VAL A 21 -4.60 4.78 -4.15
CA VAL A 21 -5.21 6.02 -4.68
C VAL A 21 -4.81 6.16 -6.14
N PHE A 22 -5.51 5.46 -7.03
CA PHE A 22 -5.17 5.40 -8.45
C PHE A 22 -5.21 6.79 -9.13
N PRO A 23 -4.34 7.06 -10.12
CA PRO A 23 -4.33 8.33 -10.83
C PRO A 23 -5.59 8.52 -11.70
N ASP A 24 -6.18 7.42 -12.17
CA ASP A 24 -7.42 7.40 -12.94
C ASP A 24 -8.14 6.04 -12.82
N GLU A 25 -9.38 5.99 -13.30
CA GLU A 25 -10.21 4.77 -13.26
C GLU A 25 -9.70 3.67 -14.22
N ALA A 26 -8.93 4.01 -15.26
CA ALA A 26 -8.38 3.01 -16.17
C ALA A 26 -7.28 2.20 -15.49
N ALA A 27 -6.37 2.86 -14.76
CA ALA A 27 -5.34 2.22 -13.95
C ALA A 27 -5.94 1.34 -12.85
N LYS A 28 -7.00 1.83 -12.20
CA LYS A 28 -7.75 1.06 -11.21
C LYS A 28 -8.40 -0.18 -11.81
N THR A 29 -9.07 -0.04 -12.95
CA THR A 29 -9.70 -1.16 -13.65
C THR A 29 -8.67 -2.21 -14.05
N ALA A 30 -7.56 -1.79 -14.66
CA ALA A 30 -6.47 -2.69 -15.02
C ALA A 30 -5.89 -3.46 -13.81
N PHE A 31 -5.79 -2.80 -12.64
CA PHE A 31 -5.32 -3.44 -11.42
C PHE A 31 -6.23 -4.56 -10.91
N TYR A 32 -7.54 -4.32 -10.92
CA TYR A 32 -8.51 -5.31 -10.45
C TYR A 32 -8.77 -6.42 -11.48
N ASP A 33 -8.89 -6.07 -12.77
CA ASP A 33 -9.10 -7.04 -13.86
C ASP A 33 -7.88 -7.96 -14.04
N GLY A 34 -6.67 -7.42 -13.87
CA GLY A 34 -5.43 -8.20 -13.86
C GLY A 34 -5.22 -9.02 -12.57
N GLU A 35 -6.12 -8.89 -11.59
CA GLU A 35 -6.02 -9.50 -10.26
C GLU A 35 -4.67 -9.23 -9.54
N PHE A 36 -4.01 -8.12 -9.84
CA PHE A 36 -2.67 -7.81 -9.32
C PHE A 36 -2.64 -7.63 -7.80
N TRP A 37 -3.79 -7.31 -7.20
CA TRP A 37 -3.98 -7.30 -5.74
C TRP A 37 -3.62 -8.63 -5.07
N LYS A 38 -3.66 -9.77 -5.77
CA LYS A 38 -3.26 -11.08 -5.21
C LYS A 38 -1.76 -11.16 -4.91
N GLY A 39 -0.95 -10.39 -5.65
CA GLY A 39 0.51 -10.33 -5.50
C GLY A 39 1.00 -9.17 -4.65
N ALA A 40 0.11 -8.32 -4.16
CA ALA A 40 0.42 -7.11 -3.40
C ALA A 40 0.78 -7.43 -1.94
N MET A 41 2.02 -7.84 -1.72
CA MET A 41 2.55 -8.17 -0.38
C MET A 41 3.27 -6.97 0.25
N PRO A 42 2.92 -6.53 1.47
CA PRO A 42 3.70 -5.52 2.18
C PRO A 42 5.06 -6.09 2.62
N ALA A 43 6.14 -5.33 2.46
CA ALA A 43 7.49 -5.74 2.86
C ALA A 43 8.10 -4.90 3.97
N GLY A 44 7.73 -3.62 4.10
CA GLY A 44 8.33 -2.73 5.08
C GLY A 44 7.43 -1.58 5.47
N PHE A 45 7.49 -1.21 6.75
CA PHE A 45 6.76 -0.09 7.33
C PHE A 45 7.75 0.92 7.93
N LYS A 46 7.50 2.21 7.73
CA LYS A 46 8.32 3.31 8.27
C LYS A 46 7.46 4.50 8.66
N THR A 47 7.97 5.32 9.57
CA THR A 47 7.39 6.62 9.91
C THR A 47 8.41 7.72 9.67
N ASP A 48 7.95 8.95 9.43
CA ASP A 48 8.81 10.12 9.45
C ASP A 48 8.57 11.01 10.68
N ARG A 49 9.32 12.11 10.78
CA ARG A 49 9.23 13.08 11.89
C ARG A 49 7.92 13.88 11.91
N ASN A 50 7.19 13.87 10.79
CA ASN A 50 5.93 14.61 10.64
C ASN A 50 4.71 13.71 10.94
N GLY A 51 4.93 12.46 11.37
CA GLY A 51 3.86 11.51 11.68
C GLY A 51 3.25 10.84 10.45
N ASN A 52 3.91 10.90 9.29
CA ASN A 52 3.45 10.13 8.12
C ASN A 52 3.91 8.67 8.25
N TYR A 53 3.10 7.77 7.68
CA TYR A 53 3.39 6.35 7.60
C TYR A 53 3.62 5.93 6.16
N TYR A 54 4.57 5.02 5.96
CA TYR A 54 4.97 4.53 4.66
C TYR A 54 4.96 3.01 4.64
N LEU A 55 4.44 2.45 3.54
CA LEU A 55 4.39 1.03 3.30
C LEU A 55 5.05 0.71 1.96
N SER A 56 6.08 -0.14 1.99
CA SER A 56 6.68 -0.65 0.76
C SER A 56 5.99 -1.93 0.30
N VAL A 57 5.71 -2.00 -1.00
CA VAL A 57 5.13 -3.15 -1.69
C VAL A 57 6.05 -3.50 -2.86
N PRO A 58 6.97 -4.46 -2.71
CA PRO A 58 7.90 -4.82 -3.76
C PRO A 58 7.19 -5.41 -4.96
N ARG A 59 7.75 -5.19 -6.15
CA ARG A 59 7.26 -5.74 -7.42
C ARG A 59 7.67 -7.21 -7.61
N TRP A 60 7.46 -8.04 -6.59
CA TRP A 60 7.66 -9.50 -6.69
C TRP A 60 6.62 -10.17 -7.59
N SER A 61 5.49 -9.50 -7.78
CA SER A 61 4.45 -9.85 -8.75
C SER A 61 4.26 -8.71 -9.75
N PRO A 62 3.79 -9.00 -10.97
CA PRO A 62 3.47 -7.97 -11.95
C PRO A 62 2.33 -7.07 -11.47
N GLY A 63 2.29 -5.85 -12.00
CA GLY A 63 1.15 -4.95 -11.84
C GLY A 63 1.02 -4.27 -10.48
N ILE A 64 2.06 -4.31 -9.63
CA ILE A 64 2.13 -3.50 -8.41
C ILE A 64 2.29 -2.01 -8.78
N PRO A 65 1.34 -1.13 -8.40
CA PRO A 65 1.30 0.24 -8.89
C PRO A 65 2.52 1.08 -8.47
N ALA A 66 2.93 1.00 -7.20
CA ALA A 66 4.06 1.76 -6.66
C ALA A 66 4.80 0.99 -5.56
N THR A 67 6.13 1.08 -5.56
CA THR A 67 6.99 0.32 -4.64
C THR A 67 7.01 0.94 -3.25
N VAL A 68 7.06 2.27 -3.16
CA VAL A 68 7.03 3.01 -1.90
C VAL A 68 5.75 3.83 -1.88
N ASN A 69 4.97 3.69 -0.82
CA ASN A 69 3.68 4.35 -0.71
C ASN A 69 3.60 5.08 0.62
N LYS A 70 3.00 6.26 0.62
CA LYS A 70 2.50 6.92 1.82
C LYS A 70 1.10 6.38 2.11
N ILE A 71 0.79 6.14 3.38
CA ILE A 71 -0.56 5.75 3.81
C ILE A 71 -1.39 7.02 4.00
N GLU A 72 -2.57 7.05 3.39
CA GLU A 72 -3.56 8.13 3.54
C GLU A 72 -4.88 7.55 4.03
N ILE A 73 -5.61 8.30 4.87
CA ILE A 73 -6.95 7.89 5.30
C ILE A 73 -7.97 8.58 4.39
N ILE A 74 -8.66 7.77 3.58
CA ILE A 74 -9.72 8.22 2.67
C ILE A 74 -11.00 7.49 3.05
N ASP A 75 -12.06 8.23 3.37
CA ASP A 75 -13.34 7.68 3.81
C ASP A 75 -13.20 6.67 4.98
N GLY A 76 -12.28 6.96 5.91
CA GLY A 76 -11.98 6.11 7.06
C GLY A 76 -11.18 4.85 6.75
N LYS A 77 -10.72 4.66 5.50
CA LYS A 77 -9.92 3.50 5.08
C LYS A 77 -8.48 3.90 4.82
N PRO A 78 -7.49 3.07 5.22
CA PRO A 78 -6.11 3.29 4.86
C PRO A 78 -5.88 2.92 3.39
N MET A 79 -5.42 3.89 2.59
CA MET A 79 -5.14 3.76 1.16
C MET A 79 -3.65 4.05 0.90
N LEU A 80 -3.11 3.49 -0.18
CA LEU A 80 -1.72 3.67 -0.59
C LEU A 80 -1.61 4.73 -1.69
N SER A 81 -0.92 5.83 -1.38
CA SER A 81 -0.58 6.88 -2.33
C SER A 81 0.89 6.73 -2.75
N ALA A 82 1.17 6.72 -4.06
CA ALA A 82 2.52 6.52 -4.58
C ALA A 82 3.46 7.63 -4.05
N TYR A 83 4.61 7.23 -3.49
CA TYR A 83 5.57 8.17 -2.91
C TYR A 83 6.93 8.12 -3.64
N PRO A 84 7.54 9.28 -3.96
CA PRO A 84 7.02 10.63 -3.72
C PRO A 84 5.96 11.06 -4.73
N SER A 85 5.84 10.36 -5.86
CA SER A 85 4.79 10.56 -6.85
C SER A 85 4.60 9.30 -7.71
N TRP A 86 3.58 9.29 -8.57
CA TRP A 86 3.35 8.23 -9.55
C TRP A 86 4.47 8.16 -10.58
N GLU A 87 4.96 9.31 -11.05
CA GLU A 87 6.02 9.43 -12.06
C GLU A 87 7.31 8.77 -11.58
N MET A 88 7.73 9.03 -10.35
CA MET A 88 8.91 8.40 -9.73
C MET A 88 8.73 6.91 -9.40
N ASN A 89 7.51 6.40 -9.53
CA ASN A 89 7.22 4.98 -9.43
C ASN A 89 7.01 4.35 -10.81
N THR A 90 7.32 5.02 -11.92
CA THR A 90 7.21 4.41 -13.24
C THR A 90 8.17 3.22 -13.35
N ILE A 91 7.69 2.08 -13.85
CA ILE A 91 8.51 0.88 -14.02
C ILE A 91 9.54 1.15 -15.12
N GLY A 92 10.84 1.02 -14.79
CA GLY A 92 11.94 1.20 -15.74
C GLY A 92 12.54 2.60 -15.78
N ASP A 93 12.11 3.50 -14.90
CA ASP A 93 12.77 4.79 -14.66
C ASP A 93 13.79 4.62 -13.50
N PRO A 94 15.11 4.72 -13.76
CA PRO A 94 16.17 4.50 -12.77
C PRO A 94 16.34 5.62 -11.74
#